data_AF-A0A6A5VSI0-F1
#
_entry.id   AF-A0A6A5VSI0-F1
#
_cell.length_a   1.000
_cell.length_b   1.000
_cell.length_c   1.000
_cell.angle_alpha   90.00
_cell.angle_beta   90.00
_cell.angle_gamma   90.00
#
_symmetry.space_group_name_H-M   'P 1'
#
loop_
_entity.id
_entity.type
_entity.pdbx_description
1 polymer ?
#
loop_
_entity_poly.entity_id
_entity_poly.type
_entity_poly.pdbx_seq_one_letter_code
_entity_poly.pdbx_strand_id
1 'polypeptide(L)'
;MVNHLPMPLPPNFKIQDLKDFVQLIESWLTIWVATGTNAFIHSHLYEQSFPSCLQIAFATYSAYINRKPAACEIILRSVNDQATALVSDLDQIRGSNDSVKALAYIHSLFVYQMIGLFDGDIRSRHLAEGRIPVLAELLDHTLKNASAMLKQDIGMYGHTFSLAYFLGPTELLWRSWVISESLRRTWLVIQGISASYDGLKQGWAPCNGDVMFTTREGLWSANTASLWAKMCTDQDVRFVGRTHAECLFMVAPEEVDEFAKFMLESIFGKERSSNWLAE
;
A
#
# COMPACT_ATOMS: atom_id res chain seq x y z
N MET A 1 19.09 14.63 -2.78
CA MET A 1 18.40 15.69 -3.53
C MET A 1 17.52 14.96 -4.55
N VAL A 2 16.23 14.81 -4.27
CA VAL A 2 15.31 14.08 -5.16
C VAL A 2 15.07 14.96 -6.38
N ASN A 3 15.31 14.42 -7.57
CA ASN A 3 15.20 15.17 -8.81
C ASN A 3 13.72 15.32 -9.18
N HIS A 4 13.18 16.54 -9.07
CA HIS A 4 11.77 16.85 -9.36
C HIS A 4 11.53 17.23 -10.82
N LEU A 5 12.46 16.94 -11.72
CA LEU A 5 12.28 17.21 -13.15
C LEU A 5 11.08 16.40 -13.68
N PRO A 6 10.22 17.01 -14.52
CA PRO A 6 9.11 16.31 -15.15
C PRO A 6 9.67 15.19 -16.04
N MET A 7 9.39 13.94 -15.68
CA MET A 7 9.69 12.82 -16.54
C MET A 7 8.47 12.58 -17.44
N PRO A 8 8.60 12.72 -18.77
CA PRO A 8 7.56 12.24 -19.66
C PRO A 8 7.34 10.75 -19.37
N LEU A 9 6.11 10.28 -19.55
CA LEU A 9 5.83 8.85 -19.49
C LEU A 9 6.86 8.11 -20.35
N PRO A 10 7.45 7.00 -19.88
CA PRO A 10 8.43 6.26 -20.66
C PRO A 10 7.90 6.01 -22.08
N PRO A 11 8.73 6.03 -23.13
CA PRO A 11 8.26 6.01 -24.52
C PRO A 11 7.39 4.79 -24.90
N ASN A 12 7.44 3.72 -24.09
CA ASN A 12 6.61 2.52 -24.25
C ASN A 12 5.38 2.48 -23.32
N PHE A 13 5.21 3.47 -22.46
CA PHE A 13 4.13 3.55 -21.47
C PHE A 13 2.92 4.24 -22.07
N LYS A 14 1.82 3.51 -22.22
CA LYS A 14 0.57 4.00 -22.80
C LYS A 14 -0.30 4.58 -21.70
N ILE A 15 -1.17 5.53 -22.05
CA ILE A 15 -2.23 6.03 -21.15
C ILE A 15 -3.09 4.87 -20.61
N GLN A 16 -3.25 3.81 -21.41
CA GLN A 16 -3.98 2.61 -20.99
C GLN A 16 -3.31 1.89 -19.81
N ASP A 17 -1.97 1.85 -19.75
CA ASP A 17 -1.26 1.19 -18.66
C ASP A 17 -1.52 1.90 -17.31
N LEU A 18 -1.64 3.23 -17.32
CA LEU A 18 -2.04 4.00 -16.12
C LEU A 18 -3.47 3.67 -15.69
N LYS A 19 -4.39 3.50 -16.64
CA LYS A 19 -5.79 3.13 -16.35
C LYS A 19 -5.89 1.70 -15.83
N ASP A 20 -5.16 0.78 -16.43
CA ASP A 20 -5.08 -0.63 -16.01
C ASP A 20 -4.56 -0.71 -14.57
N PHE A 21 -3.56 0.09 -14.20
CA PHE A 21 -3.08 0.18 -12.81
C PHE A 21 -4.15 0.68 -11.85
N VAL A 22 -4.89 1.74 -12.20
CA VAL A 22 -6.00 2.24 -11.36
C VAL A 22 -7.06 1.16 -11.17
N GLN A 23 -7.46 0.47 -12.24
CA GLN A 23 -8.44 -0.62 -12.19
C GLN A 23 -7.97 -1.80 -11.33
N LEU A 24 -6.67 -2.13 -11.39
CA LEU A 24 -6.09 -3.15 -10.54
C LEU A 24 -6.25 -2.78 -9.05
N ILE A 25 -5.93 -1.54 -8.67
CA ILE A 25 -6.09 -1.11 -7.27
C ILE A 25 -7.55 -1.09 -6.84
N GLU A 26 -8.48 -0.66 -7.71
CA GLU A 26 -9.93 -0.76 -7.46
C GLU A 26 -10.37 -2.22 -7.24
N SER A 27 -9.80 -3.16 -8.00
CA SER A 27 -10.06 -4.60 -7.82
C SER A 27 -9.57 -5.09 -6.46
N TRP A 28 -8.41 -4.64 -5.99
CA TRP A 28 -7.88 -4.99 -4.66
C TRP A 28 -8.69 -4.41 -3.51
N LEU A 29 -9.25 -3.21 -3.67
CA LEU A 29 -10.18 -2.64 -2.69
C LEU A 29 -11.51 -3.41 -2.68
N THR A 30 -11.97 -3.87 -3.84
CA THR A 30 -13.15 -4.74 -3.96
C THR A 30 -12.92 -6.09 -3.29
N ILE A 31 -11.75 -6.71 -3.51
CA ILE A 31 -11.35 -7.95 -2.81
C ILE A 31 -11.28 -7.71 -1.31
N TRP A 32 -10.72 -6.59 -0.87
CA TRP A 32 -10.63 -6.25 0.55
C TRP A 32 -12.00 -6.22 1.23
N VAL A 33 -13.02 -5.60 0.62
CA VAL A 33 -14.37 -5.61 1.20
C VAL A 33 -15.08 -6.97 1.13
N ALA A 34 -14.60 -7.89 0.29
CA ALA A 34 -15.13 -9.25 0.19
C ALA A 34 -14.45 -10.23 1.17
N THR A 35 -13.15 -10.08 1.45
CA THR A 35 -12.35 -11.08 2.17
C THR A 35 -11.65 -10.55 3.42
N GLY A 36 -11.61 -9.23 3.62
CA GLY A 36 -10.85 -8.58 4.70
C GLY A 36 -9.36 -8.40 4.44
N THR A 37 -8.83 -8.85 3.29
CA THR A 37 -7.41 -8.76 2.93
C THR A 37 -7.22 -8.46 1.44
N ASN A 38 -6.05 -7.98 1.05
CA ASN A 38 -5.66 -7.83 -0.36
C ASN A 38 -4.11 -7.83 -0.49
N ALA A 39 -3.60 -7.41 -1.63
CA ALA A 39 -2.16 -7.43 -1.93
C ALA A 39 -1.29 -6.49 -1.06
N PHE A 40 -1.89 -5.52 -0.34
CA PHE A 40 -1.18 -4.58 0.56
C PHE A 40 -1.78 -4.48 1.97
N ILE A 41 -2.93 -5.12 2.23
CA ILE A 41 -3.56 -5.27 3.54
C ILE A 41 -3.50 -6.75 3.94
N HIS A 42 -2.52 -7.10 4.76
CA HIS A 42 -2.30 -8.49 5.20
C HIS A 42 -3.46 -9.00 6.07
N SER A 43 -3.77 -10.30 5.97
CA SER A 43 -4.86 -10.94 6.75
C SER A 43 -4.70 -10.80 8.27
N HIS A 44 -3.45 -10.82 8.76
CA HIS A 44 -3.13 -10.66 10.18
C HIS A 44 -2.88 -9.20 10.61
N LEU A 45 -3.03 -8.20 9.73
CA LEU A 45 -2.74 -6.81 10.08
C LEU A 45 -3.74 -6.22 11.09
N TYR A 46 -5.03 -6.50 10.89
CA TYR A 46 -6.13 -5.97 11.71
C TYR A 46 -6.93 -7.06 12.44
N GLU A 47 -6.38 -8.26 12.56
CA GLU A 47 -7.05 -9.42 13.15
C GLU A 47 -7.44 -9.17 14.63
N GLN A 48 -6.58 -8.50 15.39
CA GLN A 48 -6.79 -8.25 16.82
C GLN A 48 -7.56 -6.96 17.11
N SER A 49 -7.52 -6.01 16.17
CA SER A 49 -8.14 -4.71 16.31
C SER A 49 -8.45 -4.19 14.92
N PHE A 50 -9.73 -3.94 14.68
CA PHE A 50 -10.22 -3.32 13.45
C PHE A 50 -10.64 -1.88 13.79
N PRO A 51 -9.80 -0.85 13.54
CA PRO A 51 -10.05 0.50 14.02
C PRO A 51 -11.32 1.12 13.43
N SER A 52 -11.97 2.01 14.17
CA SER A 52 -13.25 2.62 13.77
C SER A 52 -13.17 3.37 12.43
N CYS A 53 -12.08 4.09 12.17
CA CYS A 53 -11.86 4.75 10.87
C CYS A 53 -11.91 3.74 9.70
N LEU A 54 -11.30 2.58 9.90
CA LEU A 54 -11.22 1.53 8.90
C LEU A 54 -12.55 0.78 8.75
N GLN A 55 -13.28 0.56 9.86
CA GLN A 55 -14.66 0.04 9.82
C GLN A 55 -15.57 0.93 8.97
N ILE A 56 -15.51 2.24 9.19
CA ILE A 56 -16.32 3.22 8.45
C ILE A 56 -15.89 3.24 6.97
N ALA A 57 -14.59 3.25 6.68
CA ALA A 57 -14.09 3.20 5.31
C ALA A 57 -14.51 1.92 4.59
N PHE A 58 -14.44 0.75 5.26
CA PHE A 58 -14.89 -0.54 4.75
C PHE A 58 -16.37 -0.51 4.39
N ALA A 59 -17.22 -0.07 5.32
CA ALA A 59 -18.66 0.04 5.09
C ALA A 59 -19.00 1.05 3.98
N THR A 60 -18.31 2.18 3.95
CA THR A 60 -18.51 3.23 2.95
C THR A 60 -18.10 2.75 1.56
N TYR A 61 -16.96 2.07 1.42
CA TYR A 61 -16.53 1.51 0.14
C TYR A 61 -17.47 0.40 -0.33
N SER A 62 -17.92 -0.47 0.57
CA SER A 62 -18.92 -1.51 0.25
C SER A 62 -20.24 -0.89 -0.25
N ALA A 63 -20.72 0.16 0.39
CA ALA A 63 -21.88 0.92 -0.08
C ALA A 63 -21.64 1.61 -1.43
N TYR A 64 -20.43 2.14 -1.64
CA TYR A 64 -20.04 2.80 -2.89
C TYR A 64 -20.01 1.83 -4.08
N ILE A 65 -19.41 0.65 -3.96
CA ILE A 65 -19.35 -0.32 -5.07
C ILE A 65 -20.73 -0.92 -5.40
N ASN A 66 -21.65 -0.95 -4.41
CA ASN A 66 -23.02 -1.43 -4.58
C ASN A 66 -24.03 -0.29 -4.78
N ARG A 67 -23.57 0.94 -5.06
CA ARG A 67 -24.43 2.12 -5.11
C ARG A 67 -25.44 2.03 -6.25
N LYS A 68 -26.62 2.61 -6.01
CA LYS A 68 -27.63 2.87 -7.04
C LYS A 68 -27.55 4.34 -7.46
N PRO A 69 -27.94 4.69 -8.71
CA PRO A 69 -27.92 6.08 -9.19
C PRO A 69 -28.58 7.09 -8.22
N ALA A 70 -29.70 6.71 -7.61
CA ALA A 70 -30.44 7.55 -6.66
C ALA A 70 -29.70 7.83 -5.34
N ALA A 71 -28.73 6.99 -4.96
CA ALA A 71 -27.97 7.13 -3.72
C ALA A 71 -26.55 7.68 -3.93
N CYS A 72 -26.10 7.83 -5.20
CA CYS A 72 -24.73 8.23 -5.53
C CYS A 72 -24.32 9.53 -4.85
N GLU A 73 -25.16 10.57 -4.93
CA GLU A 73 -24.83 11.89 -4.35
C GLU A 73 -24.64 11.82 -2.82
N ILE A 74 -25.53 11.11 -2.12
CA ILE A 74 -25.46 10.96 -0.66
C ILE A 74 -24.21 10.17 -0.26
N ILE A 75 -23.87 9.12 -1.01
CA ILE A 75 -22.67 8.32 -0.76
C ILE A 75 -21.40 9.15 -0.99
N LEU A 76 -21.30 9.89 -2.09
CA LEU A 76 -20.15 10.75 -2.38
C LEU A 76 -20.00 11.87 -1.36
N ARG A 77 -21.12 12.44 -0.86
CA ARG A 77 -21.08 13.38 0.26
C ARG A 77 -20.50 12.73 1.51
N SER A 78 -20.98 11.53 1.87
CA SER A 78 -20.44 10.77 3.02
C SER A 78 -18.94 10.49 2.87
N VAL A 79 -18.47 10.09 1.69
CA VAL A 79 -17.03 9.89 1.41
C VAL A 79 -16.24 11.17 1.68
N ASN A 80 -16.72 12.31 1.19
CA ASN A 80 -16.05 13.59 1.36
C ASN A 80 -16.06 14.08 2.81
N ASP A 81 -17.16 13.89 3.53
CA ASP A 81 -17.29 14.27 4.93
C ASP A 81 -16.37 13.43 5.82
N GLN A 82 -16.33 12.11 5.61
CA GLN A 82 -15.44 11.20 6.35
C GLN A 82 -13.96 11.47 6.05
N ALA A 83 -13.60 11.71 4.79
CA ALA A 83 -12.24 12.07 4.44
C ALA A 83 -11.80 13.40 5.09
N THR A 84 -12.72 14.37 5.18
CA THR A 84 -12.46 15.65 5.85
C THR A 84 -12.24 15.47 7.35
N ALA A 85 -13.10 14.67 8.01
CA ALA A 85 -12.94 14.35 9.43
C ALA A 85 -11.61 13.66 9.72
N LEU A 86 -11.20 12.67 8.90
CA LEU A 86 -9.90 12.01 9.05
C LEU A 86 -8.73 12.97 8.92
N VAL A 87 -8.81 13.95 8.00
CA VAL A 87 -7.78 14.97 7.82
C VAL A 87 -7.69 15.89 9.04
N SER A 88 -8.82 16.24 9.66
CA SER A 88 -8.84 17.05 10.89
C SER A 88 -8.20 16.36 12.10
N ASP A 89 -8.23 15.03 12.15
CA ASP A 89 -7.67 14.25 13.27
C ASP A 89 -6.17 13.91 13.11
N LEU A 90 -5.53 14.35 12.02
CA LEU A 90 -4.18 13.92 11.65
C LEU A 90 -3.10 14.25 12.67
N ASP A 91 -3.18 15.39 13.35
CA ASP A 91 -2.16 15.80 14.31
C ASP A 91 -2.04 14.81 15.48
N GLN A 92 -3.17 14.21 15.90
CA GLN A 92 -3.18 13.19 16.94
C GLN A 92 -2.51 11.89 16.46
N ILE A 93 -2.62 11.58 15.17
CA ILE A 93 -2.04 10.38 14.56
C ILE A 93 -0.55 10.56 14.30
N ARG A 94 -0.13 11.75 13.84
CA ARG A 94 1.29 12.09 13.66
C ARG A 94 2.05 12.03 14.98
N GLY A 95 1.42 12.43 16.09
CA GLY A 95 2.02 12.33 17.42
C GLY A 95 2.02 10.92 18.03
N SER A 96 1.40 9.93 17.38
CA SER A 96 1.30 8.56 17.90
C SER A 96 2.46 7.69 17.42
N ASN A 97 3.02 6.89 18.33
CA ASN A 97 3.98 5.83 17.99
C ASN A 97 3.29 4.54 17.51
N ASP A 98 1.95 4.51 17.45
CA ASP A 98 1.18 3.36 17.00
C ASP A 98 1.13 3.30 15.46
N SER A 99 2.05 2.52 14.89
CA SER A 99 2.16 2.33 13.44
C SER A 99 0.92 1.63 12.85
N VAL A 100 0.23 0.77 13.61
CA VAL A 100 -0.98 0.08 13.14
C VAL A 100 -2.14 1.06 13.03
N LYS A 101 -2.30 1.93 14.05
CA LYS A 101 -3.29 3.00 14.02
C LYS A 101 -3.02 3.98 12.87
N ALA A 102 -1.77 4.43 12.71
CA ALA A 102 -1.40 5.31 11.60
C ALA A 102 -1.69 4.66 10.23
N LEU A 103 -1.35 3.38 10.07
CA LEU A 103 -1.62 2.63 8.84
C LEU A 103 -3.13 2.49 8.57
N ALA A 104 -3.95 2.27 9.59
CA ALA A 104 -5.41 2.23 9.44
C ALA A 104 -5.99 3.57 8.96
N TYR A 105 -5.46 4.69 9.45
CA TYR A 105 -5.82 6.02 8.96
C TYR A 105 -5.40 6.22 7.50
N ILE A 106 -4.19 5.79 7.14
CA ILE A 106 -3.68 5.84 5.75
C ILE A 106 -4.58 5.02 4.83
N HIS A 107 -4.91 3.77 5.18
CA HIS A 107 -5.81 2.92 4.38
C HIS A 107 -7.20 3.54 4.24
N SER A 108 -7.75 4.06 5.32
CA SER A 108 -9.07 4.71 5.31
C SER A 108 -9.10 5.94 4.40
N LEU A 109 -8.10 6.81 4.52
CA LEU A 109 -7.98 8.00 3.68
C LEU A 109 -7.72 7.63 2.22
N PHE A 110 -6.92 6.60 1.97
CA PHE A 110 -6.63 6.11 0.62
C PHE A 110 -7.89 5.57 -0.08
N VAL A 111 -8.76 4.85 0.64
CA VAL A 111 -10.06 4.40 0.09
C VAL A 111 -10.88 5.60 -0.40
N TYR A 112 -10.99 6.66 0.41
CA TYR A 112 -11.71 7.87 0.00
C TYR A 112 -11.00 8.62 -1.13
N GLN A 113 -9.67 8.58 -1.19
CA GLN A 113 -8.88 9.15 -2.26
C GLN A 113 -9.16 8.44 -3.59
N MET A 114 -9.23 7.11 -3.59
CA MET A 114 -9.57 6.32 -4.78
C MET A 114 -10.96 6.68 -5.30
N ILE A 115 -11.97 6.76 -4.43
CA ILE A 115 -13.31 7.19 -4.83
C ILE A 115 -13.26 8.62 -5.38
N GLY A 116 -12.69 9.56 -4.62
CA GLY A 116 -12.75 10.97 -4.96
C GLY A 116 -12.04 11.32 -6.27
N LEU A 117 -10.88 10.73 -6.55
CA LEU A 117 -10.13 11.01 -7.79
C LEU A 117 -10.79 10.42 -9.03
N PHE A 118 -11.36 9.21 -8.91
CA PHE A 118 -11.72 8.38 -10.07
C PHE A 118 -13.23 8.17 -10.29
N ASP A 119 -14.12 8.53 -9.35
CA ASP A 119 -15.58 8.37 -9.52
C ASP A 119 -16.14 9.15 -10.73
N GLY A 120 -15.59 10.31 -11.03
CA GLY A 120 -16.04 11.18 -12.13
C GLY A 120 -16.65 12.50 -11.65
N ASP A 121 -17.16 12.55 -10.42
CA ASP A 121 -17.68 13.78 -9.82
C ASP A 121 -16.62 14.87 -9.67
N ILE A 122 -16.90 16.06 -10.20
CA ILE A 122 -15.95 17.18 -10.26
C ILE A 122 -15.61 17.69 -8.86
N ARG A 123 -16.61 17.78 -7.97
CA ARG A 123 -16.42 18.28 -6.60
C ARG A 123 -15.56 17.31 -5.80
N SER A 124 -15.87 16.02 -5.86
CA SER A 124 -15.13 14.97 -5.16
C SER A 124 -13.69 14.91 -5.64
N ARG A 125 -13.45 15.07 -6.95
CA ARG A 125 -12.10 15.15 -7.51
C ARG A 125 -11.34 16.34 -6.94
N HIS A 126 -11.91 17.54 -6.98
CA HIS A 126 -11.27 18.74 -6.43
C HIS A 126 -10.88 18.59 -4.94
N LEU A 127 -11.78 18.02 -4.13
CA LEU A 127 -11.50 17.78 -2.71
C LEU A 127 -10.42 16.72 -2.51
N ALA A 128 -10.43 15.66 -3.30
CA ALA A 128 -9.42 14.61 -3.26
C ALA A 128 -8.04 15.14 -3.68
N GLU A 129 -7.94 15.98 -4.71
CA GLU A 129 -6.69 16.61 -5.13
C GLU A 129 -6.02 17.38 -3.98
N GLY A 130 -6.80 18.12 -3.19
CA GLY A 130 -6.29 18.84 -2.01
C GLY A 130 -5.73 17.92 -0.91
N ARG A 131 -6.11 16.64 -0.89
CA ARG A 131 -5.68 15.65 0.11
C ARG A 131 -4.47 14.82 -0.31
N ILE A 132 -4.09 14.83 -1.59
CA ILE A 132 -2.89 14.14 -2.11
C ILE A 132 -1.64 14.46 -1.28
N PRO A 133 -1.24 15.75 -1.11
CA PRO A 133 -0.04 16.07 -0.34
C PRO A 133 -0.15 15.67 1.14
N VAL A 134 -1.36 15.72 1.70
CA VAL A 134 -1.63 15.35 3.10
C VAL A 134 -1.40 13.86 3.33
N LEU A 135 -1.94 13.01 2.44
CA LEU A 135 -1.76 11.56 2.50
C LEU A 135 -0.29 11.17 2.28
N ALA A 136 0.38 11.79 1.31
CA ALA A 136 1.79 11.55 1.03
C ALA A 136 2.68 11.90 2.22
N GLU A 137 2.48 13.06 2.86
CA GLU A 137 3.24 13.48 4.03
C GLU A 137 3.03 12.55 5.23
N LEU A 138 1.78 12.16 5.50
CA LEU A 138 1.47 11.21 6.57
C LEU A 138 2.17 9.87 6.34
N LEU A 139 2.07 9.35 5.12
CA LEU A 139 2.66 8.09 4.73
C LEU A 139 4.19 8.09 4.88
N ASP A 140 4.86 9.14 4.40
CA ASP A 140 6.31 9.31 4.54
C ASP A 140 6.75 9.43 6.00
N HIS A 141 5.99 10.19 6.80
CA HIS A 141 6.26 10.35 8.23
C HIS A 141 6.11 9.02 8.97
N THR A 142 5.02 8.27 8.74
CA THR A 142 4.80 6.95 9.35
C THR A 142 5.89 5.96 8.96
N LEU A 143 6.32 5.94 7.70
CA LEU A 143 7.43 5.09 7.24
C LEU A 143 8.77 5.42 7.92
N LYS A 144 9.10 6.70 8.02
CA LYS A 144 10.32 7.17 8.71
C LYS A 144 10.30 6.81 10.19
N ASN A 145 9.18 7.02 10.87
CA ASN A 145 9.04 6.71 12.28
C ASN A 145 9.12 5.20 12.55
N ALA A 146 8.42 4.38 11.77
CA ALA A 146 8.50 2.93 11.88
C ALA A 146 9.94 2.43 11.68
N SER A 147 10.65 3.00 10.69
CA SER A 147 12.06 2.68 10.44
C SER A 147 12.99 3.11 11.58
N ALA A 148 12.72 4.25 12.23
CA ALA A 148 13.51 4.74 13.36
C ALA A 148 13.28 3.88 14.61
N MET A 149 12.03 3.51 14.90
CA MET A 149 11.68 2.61 16.02
C MET A 149 12.36 1.25 15.87
N LEU A 150 12.30 0.66 14.67
CA LEU A 150 12.96 -0.64 14.41
C LEU A 150 14.48 -0.58 14.66
N LYS A 151 15.14 0.52 14.30
CA LYS A 151 16.59 0.71 14.55
C LYS A 151 16.91 0.85 16.04
N GLN A 152 16.08 1.55 16.80
CA GLN A 152 16.25 1.73 18.24
C GLN A 152 16.05 0.41 18.99
N ASP A 153 15.01 -0.33 18.62
CA ASP A 153 14.71 -1.66 19.12
C ASP A 153 15.91 -2.61 18.93
N ILE A 154 16.46 -2.72 17.71
CA ILE A 154 17.64 -3.56 17.43
C ILE A 154 18.86 -3.13 18.28
N GLY A 155 19.02 -1.84 18.56
CA GLY A 155 20.10 -1.31 19.39
C GLY A 155 19.93 -1.55 20.91
N MET A 156 18.69 -1.74 21.38
CA MET A 156 18.36 -1.87 22.80
C MET A 156 18.21 -3.34 23.25
N TYR A 157 17.82 -4.25 22.35
CA TYR A 157 17.62 -5.69 22.65
C TYR A 157 18.91 -6.52 22.77
N GLY A 158 20.07 -5.88 22.92
CA GLY A 158 21.32 -6.56 23.28
C GLY A 158 21.35 -7.13 24.71
N HIS A 159 20.39 -6.81 25.61
CA HIS A 159 20.61 -7.00 27.04
C HIS A 159 19.52 -7.59 27.97
N THR A 160 18.25 -7.86 27.60
CA THR A 160 17.31 -8.42 28.61
C THR A 160 16.21 -9.34 28.05
N PHE A 161 16.13 -10.55 28.62
CA PHE A 161 15.24 -11.65 28.22
C PHE A 161 14.10 -11.88 29.23
N SER A 162 12.89 -12.24 28.76
CA SER A 162 11.78 -12.74 29.59
C SER A 162 10.83 -13.65 28.78
N LEU A 163 9.95 -14.40 29.47
CA LEU A 163 9.09 -15.54 29.08
C LEU A 163 8.40 -15.53 27.70
N ALA A 164 8.33 -14.41 26.99
CA ALA A 164 8.06 -14.35 25.55
C ALA A 164 9.06 -15.22 24.75
N TYR A 165 10.23 -15.55 25.30
CA TYR A 165 11.34 -16.19 24.60
C TYR A 165 11.08 -17.58 23.95
N PHE A 166 10.03 -18.34 24.33
CA PHE A 166 9.79 -19.67 23.73
C PHE A 166 8.86 -19.70 22.51
N LEU A 167 8.03 -18.67 22.31
CA LEU A 167 7.13 -18.50 21.14
C LEU A 167 7.19 -17.09 20.52
N GLY A 168 7.78 -16.15 21.25
CA GLY A 168 7.57 -14.71 21.10
C GLY A 168 8.62 -13.94 20.29
N PRO A 169 9.91 -14.32 20.18
CA PRO A 169 10.80 -13.60 19.27
C PRO A 169 10.32 -13.74 17.83
N THR A 170 9.97 -14.95 17.41
CA THR A 170 9.53 -15.22 16.04
C THR A 170 8.16 -14.61 15.75
N GLU A 171 7.19 -14.74 16.65
CA GLU A 171 5.85 -14.15 16.49
C GLU A 171 5.90 -12.62 16.48
N LEU A 172 6.68 -11.99 17.37
CA LEU A 172 6.84 -10.53 17.39
C LEU A 172 7.57 -10.05 16.13
N LEU A 173 8.62 -10.74 15.69
CA LEU A 173 9.35 -10.41 14.46
C LEU A 173 8.44 -10.54 13.23
N TRP A 174 7.64 -11.60 13.15
CA TRP A 174 6.69 -11.79 12.06
C TRP A 174 5.63 -10.69 12.06
N ARG A 175 5.04 -10.34 13.21
CA ARG A 175 4.07 -9.22 13.30
C ARG A 175 4.68 -7.88 12.93
N SER A 176 5.88 -7.58 13.42
CA SER A 176 6.62 -6.38 13.05
C SER A 176 6.94 -6.33 11.56
N TRP A 177 7.28 -7.48 10.97
CA TRP A 177 7.44 -7.62 9.53
C TRP A 177 6.13 -7.40 8.78
N VAL A 178 5.00 -8.00 9.21
CA VAL A 178 3.67 -7.80 8.61
C VAL A 178 3.30 -6.32 8.58
N ILE A 179 3.48 -5.60 9.69
CA ILE A 179 3.19 -4.16 9.77
C ILE A 179 4.11 -3.39 8.82
N SER A 180 5.41 -3.67 8.86
CA SER A 180 6.41 -2.96 8.05
C SER A 180 6.23 -3.23 6.56
N GLU A 181 5.92 -4.46 6.17
CA GLU A 181 5.69 -4.89 4.79
C GLU A 181 4.36 -4.32 4.28
N SER A 182 3.29 -4.34 5.08
CA SER A 182 2.02 -3.69 4.75
C SER A 182 2.22 -2.20 4.50
N LEU A 183 3.01 -1.51 5.35
CA LEU A 183 3.33 -0.09 5.18
C LEU A 183 4.11 0.17 3.88
N ARG A 184 5.11 -0.66 3.56
CA ARG A 184 5.90 -0.53 2.32
C ARG A 184 5.08 -0.82 1.06
N ARG A 185 4.26 -1.87 1.05
CA ARG A 185 3.34 -2.19 -0.05
C ARG A 185 2.29 -1.09 -0.23
N THR A 186 1.74 -0.57 0.87
CA THR A 186 0.82 0.58 0.86
C THR A 186 1.48 1.83 0.28
N TRP A 187 2.74 2.08 0.66
CA TRP A 187 3.51 3.21 0.12
C TRP A 187 3.63 3.10 -1.40
N LEU A 188 4.04 1.93 -1.92
CA LEU A 188 4.19 1.70 -3.36
C LEU A 188 2.86 1.91 -4.13
N VAL A 189 1.75 1.44 -3.55
CA VAL A 189 0.40 1.60 -4.13
C VAL A 189 -0.02 3.06 -4.18
N ILE A 190 0.08 3.79 -3.07
CA ILE A 190 -0.34 5.20 -2.99
C ILE A 190 0.50 6.07 -3.93
N GLN A 191 1.82 5.86 -3.96
CA GLN A 191 2.70 6.61 -4.86
C GLN A 191 2.47 6.25 -6.33
N GLY A 192 2.14 4.98 -6.63
CA GLY A 192 1.73 4.53 -7.97
C GLY A 192 0.42 5.16 -8.42
N ILE A 193 -0.59 5.25 -7.54
CA ILE A 193 -1.87 5.90 -7.84
C ILE A 193 -1.69 7.40 -8.06
N SER A 194 -0.88 8.04 -7.22
CA SER A 194 -0.59 9.47 -7.35
C SER A 194 0.12 9.76 -8.68
N ALA A 195 1.12 8.95 -9.04
CA ALA A 195 1.80 9.05 -10.33
C ALA A 195 0.86 8.74 -11.52
N SER A 196 -0.05 7.78 -11.37
CA SER A 196 -1.03 7.44 -12.41
C SER A 196 -2.02 8.58 -12.61
N TYR A 197 -2.50 9.18 -11.53
CA TYR A 197 -3.38 10.33 -11.58
C TYR A 197 -2.71 11.53 -12.27
N ASP A 198 -1.48 11.88 -11.88
CA ASP A 198 -0.71 12.95 -12.52
C ASP A 198 -0.44 12.64 -14.01
N GLY A 199 -0.02 11.41 -14.32
CA GLY A 199 0.18 10.96 -15.69
C GLY A 199 -1.08 11.11 -16.55
N LEU A 200 -2.26 10.77 -15.99
CA LEU A 200 -3.56 10.93 -16.67
C LEU A 200 -4.00 12.39 -16.78
N LYS A 201 -3.70 13.22 -15.77
CA LYS A 201 -4.12 14.62 -15.69
C LYS A 201 -3.28 15.56 -16.56
N GLN A 202 -1.96 15.39 -16.54
CA GLN A 202 -1.00 16.35 -17.13
C GLN A 202 0.01 15.69 -18.07
N GLY A 203 -0.07 14.37 -18.30
CA GLY A 203 0.79 13.64 -19.25
C GLY A 203 2.19 13.28 -18.72
N TRP A 204 2.49 13.63 -17.47
CA TRP A 204 3.75 13.33 -16.79
C TRP A 204 3.53 13.22 -15.28
N ALA A 205 4.43 12.51 -14.59
CA ALA A 205 4.37 12.33 -13.15
C ALA A 205 5.76 12.57 -12.51
N PRO A 206 5.81 13.11 -11.27
CA PRO A 206 7.07 13.22 -10.54
C PRO A 206 7.59 11.84 -10.11
N CYS A 207 8.91 11.72 -9.97
CA CYS A 207 9.51 10.57 -9.30
C CYS A 207 9.33 10.71 -7.79
N ASN A 208 8.47 9.86 -7.23
CA ASN A 208 8.08 9.92 -5.83
C ASN A 208 9.02 9.15 -4.87
N GLY A 209 10.17 8.68 -5.37
CA GLY A 209 11.14 7.88 -4.61
C GLY A 209 10.90 6.38 -4.73
N ASP A 210 11.47 5.63 -3.80
CA ASP A 210 11.43 4.16 -3.80
C ASP A 210 11.49 3.62 -2.37
N VAL A 211 10.85 2.48 -2.14
CA VAL A 211 10.96 1.68 -0.92
C VAL A 211 11.15 0.23 -1.33
N MET A 212 12.07 -0.46 -0.67
CA MET A 212 12.25 -1.89 -0.90
C MET A 212 11.10 -2.66 -0.26
N PHE A 213 10.71 -3.80 -0.82
CA PHE A 213 9.71 -4.73 -0.28
C PHE A 213 10.12 -6.17 -0.59
N THR A 214 9.54 -7.14 0.10
CA THR A 214 9.84 -8.56 -0.13
C THR A 214 9.04 -9.10 -1.32
N THR A 215 9.70 -9.87 -2.19
CA THR A 215 9.15 -10.28 -3.50
C THR A 215 9.02 -11.80 -3.67
N ARG A 216 9.35 -12.57 -2.63
CA ARG A 216 9.31 -14.03 -2.64
C ARG A 216 7.86 -14.53 -2.50
N GLU A 217 7.44 -15.36 -3.44
CA GLU A 217 6.15 -16.07 -3.41
C GLU A 217 5.97 -16.82 -2.08
N GLY A 218 4.75 -16.86 -1.58
CA GLY A 218 4.40 -17.48 -0.31
C GLY A 218 4.74 -16.65 0.94
N LEU A 219 5.69 -15.72 0.88
CA LEU A 219 6.14 -14.98 2.08
C LEU A 219 5.05 -14.03 2.60
N TRP A 220 4.41 -13.26 1.70
CA TRP A 220 3.27 -12.39 2.03
C TRP A 220 2.03 -13.16 2.50
N SER A 221 1.83 -14.39 2.02
CA SER A 221 0.70 -15.22 2.42
C SER A 221 0.98 -16.12 3.63
N ALA A 222 2.19 -16.07 4.20
CA ALA A 222 2.55 -16.90 5.34
C ALA A 222 1.66 -16.56 6.53
N ASN A 223 0.81 -17.51 6.93
CA ASN A 223 -0.24 -17.33 7.94
C ASN A 223 0.22 -17.63 9.38
N THR A 224 1.50 -17.99 9.55
CA THR A 224 2.09 -18.28 10.86
C THR A 224 3.53 -17.79 10.90
N ALA A 225 3.98 -17.36 12.07
CA ALA A 225 5.36 -16.94 12.27
C ALA A 225 6.39 -18.06 12.00
N SER A 226 6.04 -19.31 12.26
CA SER A 226 6.92 -20.46 12.00
C SER A 226 7.12 -20.71 10.51
N LEU A 227 6.06 -20.64 9.71
CA LEU A 227 6.15 -20.76 8.25
C LEU A 227 6.97 -19.60 7.68
N TRP A 228 6.66 -18.37 8.09
CA TRP A 228 7.42 -17.18 7.68
C TRP A 228 8.92 -17.29 8.02
N ALA A 229 9.26 -17.67 9.25
CA ALA A 229 10.65 -17.78 9.68
C ALA A 229 11.42 -18.88 8.94
N LYS A 230 10.76 -20.01 8.67
CA LYS A 230 11.32 -21.08 7.85
C LYS A 230 11.64 -20.55 6.45
N MET A 231 10.72 -19.84 5.80
CA MET A 231 10.95 -19.26 4.47
C MET A 231 12.09 -18.24 4.46
N CYS A 232 12.18 -17.38 5.48
CA CYS A 232 13.29 -16.44 5.64
C CYS A 232 14.66 -17.10 5.82
N THR A 233 14.70 -18.35 6.33
CA THR A 233 15.94 -19.10 6.56
C THR A 233 16.32 -19.93 5.33
N ASP A 234 15.33 -20.59 4.72
CA ASP A 234 15.54 -21.55 3.64
C ASP A 234 15.75 -20.85 2.28
N GLN A 235 15.28 -19.61 2.12
CA GLN A 235 15.25 -18.92 0.83
C GLN A 235 15.61 -17.44 0.96
N ASP A 236 16.16 -16.86 -0.10
CA ASP A 236 16.29 -15.41 -0.21
C ASP A 236 14.91 -14.77 -0.31
N VAL A 237 14.58 -13.90 0.65
CA VAL A 237 13.34 -13.12 0.73
C VAL A 237 13.19 -12.13 -0.43
N ARG A 238 14.28 -11.88 -1.17
CA ARG A 238 14.39 -10.95 -2.30
C ARG A 238 13.80 -9.59 -1.98
N PHE A 239 14.55 -8.86 -1.16
CA PHE A 239 14.20 -7.52 -0.71
C PHE A 239 14.63 -6.46 -1.73
N VAL A 240 13.69 -6.04 -2.59
CA VAL A 240 13.97 -5.26 -3.81
C VAL A 240 13.11 -4.00 -3.86
N GLY A 241 13.68 -2.90 -4.37
CA GLY A 241 12.95 -1.65 -4.67
C GLY A 241 12.69 -1.50 -6.17
N ARG A 242 11.80 -0.58 -6.54
CA ARG A 242 11.47 -0.23 -7.93
C ARG A 242 12.71 -0.04 -8.81
N THR A 243 13.72 0.63 -8.28
CA THR A 243 14.98 0.95 -9.01
C THR A 243 15.78 -0.28 -9.43
N HIS A 244 15.62 -1.41 -8.73
CA HIS A 244 16.34 -2.66 -9.00
C HIS A 244 15.39 -3.79 -9.42
N ALA A 245 14.10 -3.51 -9.60
CA ALA A 245 13.08 -4.51 -9.87
C ALA A 245 13.30 -5.29 -11.18
N GLU A 246 14.10 -4.74 -12.11
CA GLU A 246 14.44 -5.43 -13.36
C GLU A 246 15.11 -6.80 -13.14
N CYS A 247 15.80 -6.99 -12.00
CA CYS A 247 16.42 -8.28 -11.68
C CYS A 247 15.40 -9.42 -11.51
N LEU A 248 14.13 -9.11 -11.24
CA LEU A 248 13.07 -10.10 -11.08
C LEU A 248 12.71 -10.81 -12.39
N PHE A 249 13.02 -10.22 -13.55
CA PHE A 249 12.88 -10.91 -14.84
C PHE A 249 13.90 -12.05 -15.04
N MET A 250 14.91 -12.15 -14.17
CA MET A 250 15.93 -13.20 -14.25
C MET A 250 15.59 -14.43 -13.40
N VAL A 251 14.47 -14.41 -12.66
CA VAL A 251 13.99 -15.54 -11.85
C VAL A 251 12.68 -16.07 -12.43
N ALA A 252 12.32 -17.30 -12.06
CA ALA A 252 11.09 -17.92 -12.54
C ALA A 252 9.85 -17.15 -12.01
N PRO A 253 8.83 -16.89 -12.85
CA PRO A 253 7.61 -16.20 -12.45
C PRO A 253 6.94 -16.76 -11.20
N GLU A 254 6.93 -18.08 -11.04
CA GLU A 254 6.30 -18.78 -9.91
C GLU A 254 6.99 -18.48 -8.58
N GLU A 255 8.25 -18.06 -8.61
CA GLU A 255 8.94 -17.67 -7.40
C GLU A 255 8.59 -16.25 -6.96
N VAL A 256 8.06 -15.40 -7.84
CA VAL A 256 7.78 -13.99 -7.57
C VAL A 256 6.35 -13.79 -7.11
N ASP A 257 6.16 -13.08 -5.99
CA ASP A 257 4.82 -12.88 -5.44
C ASP A 257 3.95 -11.99 -6.34
N GLU A 258 2.63 -12.22 -6.28
CA GLU A 258 1.66 -11.53 -7.12
C GLU A 258 1.80 -10.00 -7.06
N PHE A 259 1.99 -9.40 -5.87
CA PHE A 259 2.18 -7.95 -5.77
C PHE A 259 3.42 -7.49 -6.54
N ALA A 260 4.54 -8.22 -6.45
CA ALA A 260 5.75 -7.89 -7.18
C ALA A 260 5.57 -8.01 -8.70
N LYS A 261 4.84 -9.01 -9.20
CA LYS A 261 4.50 -9.14 -10.63
C LYS A 261 3.72 -7.92 -11.13
N PHE A 262 2.73 -7.46 -10.36
CA PHE A 262 1.99 -6.25 -10.70
C PHE A 262 2.84 -4.99 -10.65
N MET A 263 3.76 -4.90 -9.68
CA MET A 263 4.72 -3.80 -9.65
C MET A 263 5.61 -3.80 -10.90
N LEU A 264 6.07 -4.96 -11.39
CA LEU A 264 6.84 -5.06 -12.62
C LEU A 264 6.05 -4.56 -13.83
N GLU A 265 4.79 -4.98 -13.96
CA GLU A 265 3.89 -4.47 -15.01
C GLU A 265 3.73 -2.94 -14.93
N SER A 266 3.54 -2.40 -13.72
CA SER A 266 3.42 -0.95 -13.48
C SER A 266 4.72 -0.18 -13.79
N ILE A 267 5.90 -0.80 -13.63
CA ILE A 267 7.19 -0.14 -13.80
C ILE A 267 7.71 -0.26 -15.25
N PHE A 268 7.61 -1.45 -15.83
CA PHE A 268 8.22 -1.81 -17.12
C PHE A 268 7.22 -1.99 -18.27
N GLY A 269 5.93 -1.92 -17.97
CA GLY A 269 4.85 -2.09 -18.93
C GLY A 269 4.40 -3.54 -19.08
N LYS A 270 3.13 -3.68 -19.47
CA LYS A 270 2.42 -4.96 -19.58
C LYS A 270 3.03 -5.95 -20.55
N GLU A 271 3.54 -5.48 -21.68
CA GLU A 271 4.10 -6.36 -22.73
C GLU A 271 5.30 -7.14 -22.21
N ARG A 272 6.26 -6.46 -21.58
CA ARG A 272 7.45 -7.11 -21.03
C ARG A 272 7.08 -8.09 -19.92
N SER A 273 6.21 -7.68 -19.00
CA SER A 273 5.75 -8.56 -17.93
C SER A 273 5.00 -9.78 -18.46
N SER A 274 4.14 -9.62 -19.46
CA SER A 274 3.38 -10.72 -20.06
C SER A 274 4.29 -11.73 -20.76
N ASN A 275 5.35 -11.26 -21.45
CA ASN A 275 6.31 -12.15 -22.09
C ASN A 275 7.05 -13.00 -21.06
N TRP A 276 7.52 -12.39 -19.97
CA TRP A 276 8.18 -13.12 -18.89
C TRP A 276 7.25 -14.09 -18.16
N LEU A 277 5.98 -13.73 -17.94
CA LEU A 277 4.98 -14.64 -17.35
C LEU A 277 4.63 -15.84 -18.25
N ALA A 278 5.02 -15.81 -19.53
CA ALA A 278 4.75 -16.87 -20.49
C ALA A 278 5.95 -17.79 -20.77
N GLU A 279 7.12 -17.50 -20.17
CA GLU A 279 8.32 -18.36 -20.20
C GLU A 279 8.17 -19.59 -19.29
#